data_AF-A0A959W1P9-F1
#
_entry.id   AF-A0A959W1P9-F1
#
_cell.length_a   1.000
_cell.length_b   1.000
_cell.length_c   1.000
_cell.angle_alpha   90.00
_cell.angle_beta   90.00
_cell.angle_gamma   90.00
#
_symmetry.space_group_name_H-M   'P 1'
#
loop_
_entity.id
_entity.type
_entity.pdbx_description
1 polymer ?
#
loop_
_entity_poly.entity_id
_entity_poly.type
_entity_poly.pdbx_seq_one_letter_code
_entity_poly.pdbx_strand_id
1 'polypeptide(L)'
;MAELEQVNDCCAPDTRASCCETSAKEACCGEGPGCECSAGTERTESELREIVRERYAAAAVDAGSRDASCCANDAVITEEQRAVFGSSLYEEGERSELPEAAQLASLGCGNPTAVADLEEGQTVLDLGSGGGIDV
;
A
#
# COMPACT_ATOMS: atom_id res chain seq x y z
N MET A 1 45.69 19.80 21.63
CA MET A 1 44.62 18.79 21.63
C MET A 1 43.32 19.55 21.77
N ALA A 2 42.79 20.01 20.63
CA ALA A 2 41.47 20.61 20.57
C ALA A 2 40.53 19.49 20.09
N GLU A 3 39.54 19.20 20.91
CA GLU A 3 38.53 18.17 20.66
C GLU A 3 37.82 18.47 19.34
N LEU A 4 37.75 17.45 18.49
CA LEU A 4 36.92 17.45 17.29
C LEU A 4 35.47 17.44 17.75
N GLU A 5 34.76 18.56 17.61
CA GLU A 5 33.31 18.58 17.63
C GLU A 5 32.80 17.60 16.56
N GLN A 6 32.29 16.45 17.01
CA GLN A 6 31.49 15.56 16.19
C GLN A 6 30.21 16.29 15.83
N VAL A 7 30.21 16.92 14.66
CA VAL A 7 28.99 17.38 14.00
C VAL A 7 28.17 16.13 13.71
N ASN A 8 27.06 15.96 14.43
CA ASN A 8 26.26 14.75 14.39
C ASN A 8 25.45 14.73 13.07
N ASP A 9 26.02 14.09 12.05
CA ASP A 9 25.57 14.04 10.65
C ASP A 9 24.32 13.16 10.43
N CYS A 10 23.50 12.97 11.48
CA CYS A 10 22.42 11.97 11.52
C CYS A 10 21.27 12.25 10.53
N CYS A 11 21.16 13.44 9.93
CA CYS A 11 20.02 13.81 9.10
C CYS A 11 20.40 14.20 7.65
N ALA A 12 21.60 13.86 7.17
CA ALA A 12 21.97 13.98 5.76
C ALA A 12 21.16 12.98 4.90
N PRO A 13 20.79 13.34 3.65
CA PRO A 13 19.90 12.52 2.82
C PRO A 13 20.45 11.11 2.54
N ASP A 14 21.78 10.96 2.43
CA ASP A 14 22.45 9.68 2.14
C ASP A 14 22.54 8.73 3.36
N THR A 15 22.34 9.23 4.59
CA THR A 15 22.51 8.46 5.84
C THR A 15 21.20 8.09 6.54
N ARG A 16 20.05 8.61 6.06
CA ARG A 16 18.72 8.38 6.65
C ARG A 16 18.31 6.91 6.76
N ALA A 17 18.76 6.04 5.85
CA ALA A 17 18.40 4.61 5.88
C ALA A 17 19.02 3.87 7.07
N SER A 18 20.22 4.25 7.52
CA SER A 18 20.90 3.60 8.65
C SER A 18 20.54 4.20 10.02
N CYS A 19 20.06 5.45 10.06
CA CYS A 19 19.75 6.14 11.32
C CYS A 19 18.37 5.76 11.92
N CYS A 20 17.51 5.05 11.17
CA CYS A 20 16.19 4.66 11.66
C CYS A 20 16.13 3.24 12.29
N GLU A 21 17.27 2.56 12.48
CA GLU A 21 17.32 1.35 13.32
C GLU A 21 17.09 1.71 14.80
N THR A 22 16.37 0.85 15.52
CA THR A 22 15.79 1.12 16.85
C THR A 22 16.82 1.51 17.91
N SER A 23 18.05 0.99 17.82
CA SER A 23 19.13 1.28 18.77
C SER A 23 19.83 2.63 18.52
N ALA A 24 19.72 3.21 17.33
CA ALA A 24 20.32 4.49 16.98
C ALA A 24 19.37 5.69 17.19
N LYS A 25 18.06 5.43 17.30
CA LYS A 25 17.02 6.45 17.46
C LYS A 25 17.15 7.29 18.73
N GLU A 26 17.43 6.68 19.88
CA GLU A 26 17.58 7.41 21.16
C GLU A 26 18.79 8.36 21.16
N ALA A 27 19.84 8.04 20.40
CA ALA A 27 21.07 8.83 20.35
C ALA A 27 21.04 9.94 19.28
N CYS A 28 20.32 9.75 18.17
CA CYS A 28 20.28 10.71 17.05
C CYS A 28 19.06 11.63 17.05
N CYS A 29 17.90 11.21 17.56
CA CYS A 29 16.66 11.98 17.48
C CYS A 29 16.20 12.42 18.87
N GLY A 30 16.54 13.65 19.27
CA GLY A 30 15.80 14.34 20.33
C GLY A 30 14.40 14.75 19.84
N GLU A 31 13.57 15.33 20.73
CA GLU A 31 12.20 15.80 20.46
C GLU A 31 12.10 17.01 19.48
N GLY A 32 13.10 17.21 18.62
CA GLY A 32 13.19 18.34 17.69
C GLY A 32 12.48 18.08 16.34
N PRO A 33 11.87 19.11 15.72
CA PRO A 33 10.98 18.99 14.56
C PRO A 33 11.71 18.84 13.22
N GLY A 34 12.72 17.95 13.12
CA GLY A 34 13.55 17.87 11.91
C GLY A 34 14.16 16.51 11.57
N CYS A 35 14.15 15.55 12.48
CA CYS A 35 14.65 14.20 12.20
C CYS A 35 13.51 13.20 12.39
N GLU A 36 12.51 13.32 11.53
CA GLU A 36 11.29 12.49 11.55
C GLU A 36 11.59 11.11 10.93
N CYS A 37 12.42 10.32 11.60
CA CYS A 37 12.29 8.86 11.51
C CYS A 37 10.99 8.56 12.23
N SER A 38 9.86 8.52 11.51
CA SER A 38 8.57 8.17 12.09
C SER A 38 8.72 6.88 12.90
N ALA A 39 8.87 7.03 14.22
CA ALA A 39 8.58 5.95 15.14
C ALA A 39 7.11 5.69 14.89
N GLY A 40 6.81 4.61 14.17
CA GLY A 40 5.45 4.24 13.84
C GLY A 40 4.65 4.34 15.12
N THR A 41 3.74 5.31 15.18
CA THR A 41 2.80 5.42 16.29
C THR A 41 2.13 4.06 16.36
N GLU A 42 2.32 3.34 17.46
CA GLU A 42 1.63 2.06 17.69
C GLU A 42 0.14 2.36 17.74
N ARG A 43 -0.52 2.20 16.60
CA ARG A 43 -1.96 2.36 16.45
C ARG A 43 -2.62 1.13 17.04
N THR A 44 -3.73 1.33 17.74
CA THR A 44 -4.56 0.22 18.19
C THR A 44 -5.11 -0.54 16.98
N GLU A 45 -5.44 -1.82 17.18
CA GLU A 45 -6.03 -2.65 16.14
C GLU A 45 -7.32 -2.03 15.57
N SER A 46 -8.14 -1.42 16.43
CA SER A 46 -9.35 -0.71 16.03
C SER A 46 -9.06 0.48 15.12
N GLU A 47 -8.03 1.27 15.42
CA GLU A 47 -7.64 2.42 14.61
C GLU A 47 -7.09 1.97 13.26
N LEU A 48 -6.28 0.90 13.22
CA LEU A 48 -5.80 0.32 11.97
C LEU A 48 -6.96 -0.19 11.11
N ARG A 49 -7.93 -0.89 11.71
CA ARG A 49 -9.14 -1.37 11.01
C ARG A 49 -9.97 -0.21 10.46
N GLU A 50 -10.10 0.88 11.20
CA GLU A 50 -10.83 2.07 10.73
C GLU A 50 -10.11 2.72 9.55
N ILE A 51 -8.79 2.90 9.63
CA ILE A 51 -8.00 3.45 8.52
C ILE A 51 -8.13 2.59 7.25
N VAL A 52 -8.08 1.26 7.39
CA VAL A 52 -8.29 0.35 6.25
C VAL A 52 -9.71 0.53 5.70
N ARG A 53 -10.73 0.56 6.56
CA ARG A 53 -12.13 0.76 6.15
C ARG A 53 -12.32 2.07 5.40
N GLU A 54 -11.81 3.18 5.94
CA GLU A 54 -11.91 4.51 5.34
C GLU A 54 -11.27 4.54 3.94
N ARG A 55 -10.11 3.88 3.76
CA ARG A 55 -9.45 3.82 2.45
C ARG A 55 -10.22 3.01 1.43
N TYR A 56 -10.71 1.84 1.78
CA TYR A 56 -11.55 1.04 0.88
C TYR A 56 -12.88 1.75 0.58
N ALA A 57 -13.46 2.46 1.55
CA ALA A 57 -14.67 3.26 1.34
C ALA A 57 -14.42 4.42 0.35
N ALA A 58 -13.30 5.14 0.50
CA ALA A 58 -12.92 6.19 -0.44
C ALA A 58 -12.73 5.64 -1.85
N ALA A 59 -11.96 4.55 -2.00
CA ALA A 59 -11.73 3.93 -3.29
C ALA A 59 -13.02 3.38 -3.94
N ALA A 60 -13.97 2.90 -3.15
CA ALA A 60 -15.29 2.47 -3.64
C ALA A 60 -16.16 3.63 -4.12
N VAL A 61 -16.07 4.81 -3.48
CA VAL A 61 -16.76 6.04 -3.94
C VAL A 61 -16.11 6.58 -5.21
N ASP A 62 -14.78 6.49 -5.30
CA ASP A 62 -13.99 6.97 -6.43
C ASP A 62 -13.91 5.96 -7.58
N ALA A 63 -14.49 4.76 -7.43
CA ALA A 63 -14.55 3.72 -8.45
C ALA A 63 -15.25 4.26 -9.71
N GLY A 64 -14.47 4.59 -10.73
CA GLY A 64 -14.91 5.40 -11.87
C GLY A 64 -13.90 6.47 -12.29
N SER A 65 -13.03 6.88 -11.36
CA SER A 65 -11.87 7.73 -11.62
C SER A 65 -10.61 6.87 -11.76
N ARG A 66 -9.71 7.24 -12.67
CA ARG A 66 -8.48 6.49 -12.99
C ARG A 66 -7.42 6.49 -11.85
N ASP A 67 -7.74 7.12 -10.72
CA ASP A 67 -6.81 7.38 -9.61
C ASP A 67 -7.18 6.63 -8.32
N ALA A 68 -8.22 5.79 -8.33
CA ALA A 68 -8.56 4.95 -7.18
C ALA A 68 -7.50 3.85 -6.98
N SER A 69 -6.58 4.05 -6.03
CA SER A 69 -5.62 3.04 -5.57
C SER A 69 -5.86 2.72 -4.10
N CYS A 70 -5.77 1.45 -3.71
CA CYS A 70 -5.76 1.02 -2.30
C CYS A 70 -4.60 1.69 -1.53
N CYS A 71 -3.50 1.97 -2.22
CA CYS A 71 -2.40 2.77 -1.72
C CYS A 71 -2.64 4.24 -2.11
N ALA A 72 -3.39 4.95 -1.28
CA ALA A 72 -3.56 6.40 -1.43
C ALA A 72 -2.21 7.13 -1.60
N ASN A 73 -2.26 8.30 -2.24
CA ASN A 73 -1.23 9.21 -2.75
C ASN A 73 0.06 9.48 -1.93
N ASP A 74 0.26 8.90 -0.75
CA ASP A 74 1.49 8.99 0.05
C ASP A 74 2.57 7.97 -0.36
N ALA A 75 2.18 6.89 -1.04
CA ALA A 75 3.15 5.98 -1.64
C ALA A 75 3.55 6.50 -3.02
N VAL A 76 4.81 6.89 -3.19
CA VAL A 76 5.39 7.10 -4.53
C VAL A 76 5.56 5.73 -5.18
N ILE A 77 4.50 5.26 -5.84
CA ILE A 77 4.51 4.03 -6.65
C ILE A 77 4.69 4.42 -8.11
N THR A 78 5.64 3.75 -8.78
CA THR A 78 5.88 3.86 -10.21
C THR A 78 4.68 3.36 -11.02
N GLU A 79 4.57 3.77 -12.28
CA GLU A 79 3.54 3.24 -13.19
C GLU A 79 3.64 1.71 -13.35
N GLU A 80 4.85 1.17 -13.31
CA GLU A 80 5.10 -0.29 -13.35
C GLU A 80 4.55 -0.98 -12.10
N GLN A 81 4.72 -0.40 -10.92
CA GLN A 81 4.14 -0.94 -9.69
C GLN A 81 2.61 -0.82 -9.69
N ARG A 82 2.06 0.23 -10.29
CA ARG A 82 0.60 0.38 -10.45
C ARG A 82 0.01 -0.69 -11.38
N ALA A 83 0.76 -1.09 -12.41
CA ALA A 83 0.33 -2.13 -13.35
C ALA A 83 0.23 -3.55 -12.74
N VAL A 84 0.76 -3.75 -11.53
CA VAL A 84 0.65 -5.02 -10.78
C VAL A 84 -0.69 -5.13 -10.04
N PHE A 85 -1.53 -4.08 -10.04
CA PHE A 85 -2.80 -4.08 -9.34
C PHE A 85 -3.99 -3.99 -10.30
N GLY A 86 -5.06 -4.68 -9.93
CA GLY A 86 -6.37 -4.54 -10.51
C GLY A 86 -6.54 -5.26 -11.85
N SER A 87 -7.38 -4.69 -12.72
CA SER A 87 -7.83 -5.36 -13.94
C SER A 87 -6.72 -5.71 -14.92
N SER A 88 -5.53 -5.10 -14.88
CA SER A 88 -4.40 -5.46 -15.77
C SER A 88 -3.93 -6.92 -15.63
N LEU A 89 -4.32 -7.62 -14.56
CA LEU A 89 -3.98 -9.01 -14.28
C LEU A 89 -4.88 -10.03 -15.00
N TYR A 90 -5.89 -9.55 -15.75
CA TYR A 90 -6.85 -10.36 -16.49
C TYR A 90 -6.71 -10.12 -17.99
N GLU A 91 -6.93 -11.16 -18.78
CA GLU A 91 -6.88 -11.05 -20.24
C GLU A 91 -7.98 -10.12 -20.77
N GLU A 92 -7.78 -9.56 -21.95
CA GLU A 92 -8.78 -8.65 -22.55
C GLU A 92 -10.14 -9.34 -22.76
N GLY A 93 -10.13 -10.64 -23.10
CA GLY A 93 -11.36 -11.43 -23.22
C GLY A 93 -12.14 -11.45 -21.92
N GLU A 94 -11.50 -11.82 -20.81
CA GLU A 94 -12.12 -11.89 -19.48
C GLU A 94 -12.62 -10.52 -19.01
N ARG A 95 -11.83 -9.47 -19.22
CA ARG A 95 -12.22 -8.10 -18.84
C ARG A 95 -13.42 -7.60 -19.62
N SER A 96 -13.50 -7.92 -20.91
CA SER A 96 -14.58 -7.44 -21.77
C SER A 96 -15.96 -7.97 -21.37
N GLU A 97 -16.00 -9.08 -20.62
CA GLU A 97 -17.23 -9.70 -20.11
C GLU A 97 -17.69 -9.10 -18.77
N LEU A 98 -16.84 -8.28 -18.13
CA LEU A 98 -17.10 -7.70 -16.81
C LEU A 98 -17.67 -6.29 -16.89
N PRO A 99 -18.54 -5.90 -15.93
CA PRO A 99 -18.95 -4.51 -15.78
C PRO A 99 -17.75 -3.58 -15.64
N GLU A 100 -17.75 -2.46 -16.35
CA GLU A 100 -16.67 -1.46 -16.28
C GLU A 100 -16.39 -1.00 -14.85
N ALA A 101 -17.44 -0.84 -14.04
CA ALA A 101 -17.32 -0.48 -12.63
C ALA A 101 -16.55 -1.54 -11.81
N ALA A 102 -16.69 -2.83 -12.12
CA ALA A 102 -15.94 -3.90 -11.43
C ALA A 102 -14.45 -3.86 -11.78
N GLN A 103 -14.12 -3.54 -13.04
CA GLN A 103 -12.75 -3.38 -13.50
C GLN A 103 -12.06 -2.17 -12.86
N LEU A 104 -12.79 -1.05 -12.71
CA LEU A 104 -12.27 0.19 -12.10
C LEU A 104 -12.19 0.12 -10.57
N ALA A 105 -13.04 -0.67 -9.92
CA ALA A 105 -13.02 -0.90 -8.47
C ALA A 105 -12.05 -2.02 -8.05
N SER A 106 -11.27 -2.57 -8.98
CA SER A 106 -10.30 -3.64 -8.74
C SER A 106 -9.03 -3.09 -8.13
N LEU A 107 -8.66 -3.58 -6.94
CA LEU A 107 -7.59 -2.97 -6.14
C LEU A 107 -6.53 -3.94 -5.60
N GLY A 108 -6.66 -5.25 -5.82
CA GLY A 108 -5.66 -6.17 -5.31
C GLY A 108 -4.63 -6.55 -6.38
N CYS A 109 -3.74 -7.44 -6.00
CA CYS A 109 -2.43 -7.63 -6.63
C CYS A 109 -2.25 -9.01 -7.28
N GLY A 110 -3.34 -9.73 -7.52
CA GLY A 110 -3.30 -11.07 -8.09
C GLY A 110 -4.52 -11.38 -8.95
N ASN A 111 -4.40 -12.47 -9.69
CA ASN A 111 -5.54 -13.16 -10.28
C ASN A 111 -5.62 -14.53 -9.60
N PRO A 112 -6.48 -14.70 -8.57
CA PRO A 112 -6.54 -15.93 -7.79
C PRO A 112 -7.12 -17.09 -8.60
N THR A 113 -7.94 -16.82 -9.62
CA THR A 113 -8.52 -17.86 -10.48
C THR A 113 -7.51 -18.39 -11.49
N ALA A 114 -6.53 -17.58 -11.92
CA ALA A 114 -5.43 -18.03 -12.78
C ALA A 114 -4.51 -19.07 -12.12
N VAL A 115 -4.47 -19.13 -10.79
CA VAL A 115 -3.62 -20.08 -10.03
C VAL A 115 -4.42 -21.17 -9.32
N ALA A 116 -5.75 -21.06 -9.31
CA ALA A 116 -6.62 -22.06 -8.73
C ALA A 116 -7.03 -23.09 -9.80
N ASP A 117 -6.85 -24.37 -9.50
CA ASP A 117 -7.27 -25.48 -10.37
C ASP A 117 -8.78 -25.73 -10.18
N LEU A 118 -9.58 -24.72 -10.55
CA LEU A 118 -11.03 -24.73 -10.37
C LEU A 118 -11.70 -25.60 -11.43
N GLU A 119 -12.59 -26.48 -10.98
CA GLU A 119 -13.40 -27.32 -11.86
C GLU A 119 -14.88 -26.90 -11.82
N GLU A 120 -15.59 -27.20 -12.90
CA GLU A 120 -17.03 -26.95 -12.96
C GLU A 120 -17.78 -27.67 -11.83
N GLY A 121 -18.70 -26.96 -11.17
CA GLY A 121 -19.49 -27.49 -10.06
C GLY A 121 -18.86 -27.32 -8.67
N GLN A 122 -17.66 -26.75 -8.58
CA GLN A 122 -17.06 -26.37 -7.30
C GLN A 122 -17.68 -25.08 -6.74
N THR A 123 -17.71 -24.97 -5.41
CA THR A 123 -18.17 -23.77 -4.70
C THR A 123 -16.97 -22.92 -4.28
N VAL A 124 -16.99 -21.63 -4.62
CA VAL A 124 -15.93 -20.66 -4.31
C VAL A 124 -16.43 -19.61 -3.31
N LEU A 125 -15.55 -19.19 -2.39
CA LEU A 125 -15.77 -18.08 -1.46
C LEU A 125 -14.67 -17.04 -1.65
N ASP A 126 -15.06 -15.84 -2.06
CA ASP A 126 -14.18 -14.69 -2.18
C ASP A 126 -14.23 -13.85 -0.89
N LEU A 127 -13.10 -13.76 -0.19
CA LEU A 127 -12.96 -13.00 1.05
C LEU A 127 -12.41 -11.62 0.76
N GLY A 128 -13.31 -10.64 0.69
CA GLY A 128 -12.95 -9.26 0.37
C GLY A 128 -13.15 -8.93 -1.11
N SER A 129 -14.26 -9.40 -1.69
CA SER A 129 -14.53 -9.35 -3.13
C SER A 129 -14.58 -7.97 -3.78
N GLY A 130 -14.68 -6.89 -2.98
CA GLY A 130 -14.65 -5.51 -3.47
C GLY A 130 -15.63 -5.29 -4.62
N GLY A 131 -15.11 -4.87 -5.77
CA GLY A 131 -15.86 -4.63 -7.01
C GLY A 131 -16.31 -5.89 -7.77
N GLY A 132 -15.85 -7.09 -7.38
CA GLY A 132 -16.28 -8.36 -7.96
C GLY A 132 -15.51 -8.82 -9.21
N ILE A 133 -14.19 -8.63 -9.23
CA ILE A 133 -13.28 -9.13 -10.28
C ILE A 133 -12.22 -10.11 -9.74
N ASP A 134 -12.26 -10.43 -8.45
CA ASP A 134 -11.33 -11.26 -7.66
C ASP A 134 -10.08 -10.52 -7.14
N VAL A 135 -10.33 -9.44 -6.36
CA VAL A 135 -9.44 -8.37 -5.83
C VAL A 135 -7.97 -8.75 -5.65
#